data_AF-A0A0B8PHU2-F1
#
_entry.id   AF-A0A0B8PHU2-F1
#
_cell.length_a   1.000
_cell.length_b   1.000
_cell.length_c   1.000
_cell.angle_alpha   90.00
_cell.angle_beta   90.00
_cell.angle_gamma   90.00
#
_symmetry.space_group_name_H-M   'P 1'
#
loop_
_entity.id
_entity.type
_entity.pdbx_description
1 polymer ?
#
loop_
_entity_poly.entity_id
_entity_poly.type
_entity_poly.pdbx_seq_one_letter_code
_entity_poly.pdbx_strand_id
1 'polypeptide(L)'
;MVLGLKGKVFQVAFPFKEIERLGESEFKYQFEGKQYLIHWDKNTRSAWISNSKGETVPSTLLYWFAWYAFYPETEIFKASQS
;
A
#
# COMPACT_ATOMS: atom_id res chain seq x y z
N MET A 1 -5.89 -9.67 1.30
CA MET A 1 -6.33 -8.30 0.99
C MET A 1 -5.16 -7.52 0.45
N VAL A 2 -5.47 -6.40 -0.22
CA VAL A 2 -4.50 -5.40 -0.64
C VAL A 2 -4.93 -4.04 -0.10
N LEU A 3 -3.94 -3.20 0.18
CA LEU A 3 -4.12 -1.76 0.31
C LEU A 3 -3.83 -1.14 -1.07
N GLY A 4 -4.80 -0.45 -1.65
CA GLY A 4 -4.67 0.22 -2.93
C GLY A 4 -4.42 1.71 -2.75
N LEU A 5 -3.41 2.24 -3.44
CA LEU A 5 -3.18 3.67 -3.60
C LEU A 5 -3.39 4.06 -5.07
N LYS A 6 -4.30 5.00 -5.29
CA LYS A 6 -4.57 5.55 -6.62
C LYS A 6 -3.79 6.85 -6.81
N GLY A 7 -2.88 6.85 -7.78
CA GLY A 7 -2.20 8.04 -8.26
C GLY A 7 -2.94 8.73 -9.39
N LYS A 8 -2.34 9.80 -9.91
CA LYS A 8 -2.84 10.52 -11.09
C LYS A 8 -2.49 9.80 -12.40
N VAL A 9 -1.35 9.10 -12.42
CA VAL A 9 -0.76 8.45 -13.59
C VAL A 9 -0.95 6.94 -13.50
N PHE A 10 -0.61 6.33 -12.36
CA PHE A 10 -0.73 4.89 -12.16
C PHE A 10 -1.28 4.55 -10.79
N GLN A 11 -1.47 3.26 -10.53
CA GLN A 11 -1.98 2.74 -9.27
C GLN A 11 -1.02 1.69 -8.74
N VAL A 12 -0.94 1.59 -7.42
CA VAL A 12 -0.16 0.55 -6.75
C VAL A 12 -1.03 -0.18 -5.74
N ALA A 13 -0.89 -1.50 -5.71
CA ALA A 13 -1.41 -2.36 -4.67
C ALA A 13 -0.27 -2.82 -3.76
N PHE A 14 -0.53 -2.77 -2.46
CA PHE A 14 0.31 -3.35 -1.42
C PHE A 14 -0.39 -4.59 -0.88
N PRO A 15 0.01 -5.81 -1.31
CA PRO A 15 -0.55 -7.02 -0.75
C PRO A 15 -0.18 -7.13 0.73
N PHE A 16 -1.15 -7.49 1.57
CA PHE A 16 -0.92 -7.59 3.02
C PHE A 16 0.18 -8.61 3.35
N LYS A 17 0.28 -9.69 2.57
CA LYS A 17 1.35 -10.69 2.70
C LYS A 17 2.75 -10.12 2.45
N GLU A 18 2.86 -9.11 1.58
CA GLU A 18 4.13 -8.44 1.29
C GLU A 18 4.46 -7.42 2.38
N ILE A 19 3.48 -6.63 2.82
CA ILE A 19 3.63 -5.72 3.97
C ILE A 19 4.06 -6.50 5.22
N GLU A 20 3.37 -7.59 5.54
CA GLU A 20 3.64 -8.43 6.71
C GLU A 20 5.03 -9.09 6.66
N ARG A 21 5.57 -9.33 5.45
CA ARG A 21 6.92 -9.90 5.28
C ARG A 21 8.03 -8.93 5.70
N LEU A 22 7.80 -7.62 5.63
CA LEU A 22 8.79 -6.63 6.08
C LEU A 22 9.07 -6.75 7.58
N GLY A 23 8.09 -7.19 8.37
CA GLY A 23 8.22 -7.28 9.83
C GLY A 23 8.20 -5.92 10.56
N GLU A 24 8.01 -4.82 9.82
CA GLU A 24 7.95 -3.45 10.35
C GLU A 24 6.50 -2.98 10.52
N SER A 25 6.26 -2.07 11.48
CA SER A 25 4.95 -1.44 11.68
C SER A 25 4.68 -0.30 10.69
N GLU A 26 5.72 0.22 10.04
CA GLU A 26 5.61 1.23 9.00
C GLU A 26 6.83 1.22 8.09
N PHE A 27 6.67 1.64 6.83
CA PHE A 27 7.79 1.80 5.90
C PHE A 27 7.54 2.94 4.91
N LYS A 28 8.62 3.57 4.43
CA LYS A 28 8.55 4.65 3.45
C LYS A 28 8.39 4.10 2.04
N TYR A 29 7.61 4.79 1.22
CA TYR A 29 7.43 4.44 -0.19
C TYR A 29 7.35 5.70 -1.06
N GLN A 30 8.07 5.69 -2.18
CA GLN A 30 8.03 6.77 -3.16
C GLN A 30 7.00 6.43 -4.23
N PHE A 31 6.07 7.35 -4.47
CA PHE A 31 5.00 7.16 -5.44
C PHE A 31 4.66 8.49 -6.11
N GLU A 32 4.75 8.54 -7.44
CA GLU A 32 4.53 9.75 -8.25
C GLU A 32 5.29 10.99 -7.74
N GLY A 33 6.57 10.80 -7.37
CA GLY A 33 7.44 11.87 -6.88
C GLY A 33 7.11 12.38 -5.48
N LYS A 34 6.24 11.67 -4.73
CA LYS A 34 5.90 11.99 -3.33
C LYS A 34 6.30 10.84 -2.41
N GLN A 35 6.78 11.21 -1.23
CA GLN A 35 7.02 10.25 -0.16
C GLN A 35 5.75 10.01 0.66
N TYR A 36 5.43 8.74 0.83
CA TYR A 36 4.38 8.28 1.72
C TYR A 36 4.96 7.36 2.80
N LEU A 37 4.21 7.21 3.88
CA LEU A 37 4.46 6.23 4.93
C LEU A 37 3.29 5.24 4.93
N ILE A 38 3.60 3.97 4.72
CA ILE A 38 2.62 2.88 4.77
C ILE A 38 2.67 2.34 6.19
N HIS A 39 1.52 2.28 6.83
CA HIS A 39 1.34 1.80 8.19
C HIS A 39 0.76 0.38 8.18
N TRP A 40 1.21 -0.45 9.10
CA TRP A 40 0.76 -1.82 9.31
C TRP A 40 0.40 -2.06 10.77
N ASP A 41 -0.85 -2.40 11.02
CA ASP A 41 -1.30 -2.91 12.30
C ASP A 41 -1.49 -4.42 12.21
N LYS A 42 -0.53 -5.16 12.78
CA LYS A 42 -0.55 -6.63 12.83
C LYS A 42 -1.71 -7.18 13.66
N ASN A 43 -2.14 -6.47 14.71
CA ASN A 43 -3.17 -6.96 15.63
C ASN A 43 -4.55 -6.93 14.96
N THR A 44 -4.86 -5.84 14.27
CA THR A 44 -6.13 -5.70 13.53
C THR A 44 -6.04 -6.20 12.08
N ARG A 45 -4.83 -6.56 11.63
CA ARG A 45 -4.51 -6.92 10.24
C ARG A 45 -5.03 -5.87 9.27
N SER A 46 -4.67 -4.62 9.52
CA SER A 46 -5.10 -3.45 8.75
C SER A 46 -3.91 -2.59 8.35
N ALA A 47 -4.12 -1.74 7.35
CA ALA A 47 -3.09 -0.86 6.81
C ALA A 47 -3.69 0.46 6.34
N TRP A 48 -2.92 1.54 6.44
CA TRP A 48 -3.27 2.85 5.90
C TRP A 48 -2.03 3.59 5.42
N ILE A 49 -2.23 4.73 4.75
CA ILE A 49 -1.15 5.53 4.18
C ILE A 49 -1.23 6.94 4.75
N SER A 50 -0.10 7.52 5.14
CA SER A 50 0.01 8.95 5.45
C SER A 50 1.02 9.64 4.53
N ASN A 51 0.84 10.95 4.35
CA ASN A 51 1.81 11.78 3.66
C ASN A 51 2.95 12.24 4.60
N SER A 52 3.87 13.04 4.07
CA SER A 52 5.00 13.62 4.84
C SER A 52 4.60 14.57 5.97
N LYS A 53 3.34 15.04 6.00
CA LYS A 53 2.78 15.85 7.08
C LYS A 53 2.10 15.01 8.17
N GLY A 54 2.07 13.69 8.01
CA GLY A 54 1.38 12.77 8.92
C GLY A 54 -0.13 12.65 8.68
N GLU A 55 -0.66 13.28 7.63
CA GLU A 55 -2.09 13.22 7.30
C GLU A 55 -2.40 11.91 6.57
N THR A 56 -3.43 11.17 7.02
CA THR A 56 -3.92 9.99 6.31
C THR A 56 -4.44 10.39 4.93
N VAL A 57 -4.04 9.65 3.90
CA VAL A 57 -4.49 9.88 2.52
C VAL A 57 -5.53 8.82 2.10
N PRO A 58 -6.44 9.17 1.17
CA PRO A 58 -7.39 8.21 0.63
C PRO A 58 -6.68 6.97 0.05
N SER A 59 -7.04 5.81 0.58
CA SER A 59 -6.55 4.50 0.16
C SER A 59 -7.67 3.48 0.35
N THR A 60 -7.62 2.37 -0.37
CA THR A 60 -8.72 1.39 -0.39
C THR A 60 -8.25 0.04 0.12
N LEU A 61 -8.93 -0.51 1.12
CA LEU A 61 -8.75 -1.91 1.54
C LEU A 61 -9.78 -2.78 0.86
N LEU A 62 -9.32 -3.80 0.12
CA LEU A 62 -10.19 -4.72 -0.60
C LEU A 62 -9.49 -6.04 -0.94
N TYR A 63 -10.25 -6.99 -1.47
CA TYR A 63 -9.68 -8.22 -2.01
C TYR A 63 -8.94 -7.98 -3.33
N TRP A 64 -7.86 -8.72 -3.56
CA TRP A 64 -7.02 -8.60 -4.76
C TRP A 64 -7.81 -8.73 -6.06
N PHE A 65 -8.68 -9.75 -6.15
CA PHE A 65 -9.47 -9.98 -7.37
C PHE A 65 -10.34 -8.77 -7.73
N ALA A 66 -10.89 -8.07 -6.72
CA ALA A 66 -11.72 -6.90 -6.93
C ALA A 66 -10.87 -5.70 -7.37
N TRP A 67 -9.73 -5.47 -6.72
CA TRP A 67 -8.81 -4.40 -7.14
C TRP A 67 -8.32 -4.60 -8.57
N TYR A 68 -7.86 -5.82 -8.90
CA TYR A 68 -7.33 -6.17 -10.21
C TYR A 68 -8.37 -6.02 -11.32
N ALA A 69 -9.64 -6.29 -11.04
CA ALA A 69 -10.72 -6.07 -12.01
C ALA A 69 -10.89 -4.59 -12.41
N PHE A 70 -10.58 -3.64 -11.51
CA PHE A 70 -10.64 -2.20 -11.80
C PHE A 70 -9.31 -1.64 -12.33
N TYR A 71 -8.18 -2.19 -11.88
CA TYR A 71 -6.84 -1.68 -12.16
C TYR A 71 -5.90 -2.84 -12.57
N PRO A 72 -6.07 -3.42 -13.77
CA PRO A 72 -5.29 -4.58 -14.21
C PRO A 72 -3.79 -4.27 -14.41
N GLU A 73 -3.47 -3.02 -14.76
CA GLU A 73 -2.10 -2.51 -14.94
C GLU A 73 -1.47 -1.98 -13.63
N THR A 74 -2.08 -2.28 -12.48
CA THR A 74 -1.58 -1.82 -11.18
C THR A 74 -0.16 -2.33 -10.93
N GLU A 75 0.70 -1.45 -10.44
CA GLU A 75 1.95 -1.89 -9.84
C GLU A 75 1.65 -2.72 -8.58
N ILE A 76 2.50 -3.70 -8.31
CA ILE A 76 2.40 -4.56 -7.13
C ILE A 76 3.66 -4.37 -6.31
N PHE A 77 3.49 -3.82 -5.11
CA PHE A 77 4.57 -3.76 -4.13
C PHE A 77 5.01 -5.19 -3.78
N LYS A 78 6.32 -5.40 -3.76
CA LYS A 78 6.94 -6.64 -3.30
C LYS A 78 7.98 -6.29 -2.25
N ALA A 79 7.93 -7.00 -1.13
CA ALA A 79 9.01 -6.90 -0.16
C ALA A 79 10.23 -7.57 -0.78
N SER A 80 11.24 -6.78 -1.15
CA SER A 80 12.56 -7.32 -1.48
C SER A 80 13.07 -8.02 -0.22
N GLN A 81 13.32 -9.33 -0.32
CA GLN A 81 14.07 -10.00 0.74
C GLN A 81 15.48 -9.42 0.72
N SER A 82 15.88 -8.78 1.83
CA SER A 82 17.26 -8.43 2.11
C SER A 82 18.13 -9.68 2.15
#